data_AF-A0A2M8US83-F1
#
_entry.id   AF-A0A2M8US83-F1
#
_cell.length_a   1.000
_cell.length_b   1.000
_cell.length_c   1.000
_cell.angle_alpha   90.00
_cell.angle_beta   90.00
_cell.angle_gamma   90.00
#
_symmetry.space_group_name_H-M   'P 1'
#
loop_
_entity.id
_entity.type
_entity.pdbx_description
1 polymer ?
#
loop_
_entity_poly.entity_id
_entity_poly.type
_entity_poly.pdbx_seq_one_letter_code
_entity_poly.pdbx_strand_id
1 'polypeptide(L)'
;MKTPKRLEPLIEDGLIDEVLRPLMSGKEAAVYVVRCGEELRCAKVYKEANKRSFRQAAEYQEGRSVRNSRQARAMAKGTKYGRKEQEDAWQNAEVAALFRLANAGVRVPKPYDFLDGVLLMEMVCDEDGDAAPRLNDVVMEPELARDFHEFLIRQIVMMLCAGLVHGDLSEFNVLVGPDGPVIIDLPQAVDAAGNNHAFRMLERDVGNMAAYFGRFAPELKYTHYAKEMWALYEDGKLHPDTPLTGHFDDPEDEADVDSVLREIADAMREQERREAGRAAQDAPQQRDEPPPPPWEQA
;
A
#
# COMPACT_ATOMS: atom_id res chain seq x y z
N MET A 1 30.57 13.49 13.79
CA MET A 1 30.21 12.05 13.65
C MET A 1 31.00 11.47 12.48
N LYS A 2 31.27 10.15 12.43
CA LYS A 2 31.82 9.53 11.20
C LYS A 2 30.70 9.41 10.17
N THR A 3 30.87 10.04 9.01
CA THR A 3 29.93 9.98 7.89
C THR A 3 29.67 8.51 7.48
N PRO A 4 28.40 8.08 7.36
CA PRO A 4 28.08 6.79 6.76
C PRO A 4 28.58 6.73 5.32
N LYS A 5 29.22 5.62 4.92
CA LYS A 5 29.80 5.45 3.57
C LYS A 5 28.84 5.75 2.41
N ARG A 6 27.54 5.49 2.61
CA ARG A 6 26.50 5.76 1.61
C ARG A 6 26.22 7.25 1.39
N LEU A 7 26.64 8.12 2.31
CA LEU A 7 26.49 9.58 2.22
C LEU A 7 27.77 10.27 1.74
N GLU A 8 28.90 9.56 1.63
CA GLU A 8 30.17 10.12 1.12
C GLU A 8 30.02 10.66 -0.31
N PRO A 9 29.38 9.95 -1.27
CA PRO A 9 29.18 10.47 -2.63
C PRO A 9 28.38 11.77 -2.67
N LEU A 10 27.34 11.90 -1.84
CA LEU A 10 26.52 13.11 -1.78
C LEU A 10 27.32 14.33 -1.26
N ILE A 11 28.33 14.10 -0.42
CA ILE A 11 29.25 15.16 0.04
C ILE A 11 30.23 15.52 -1.08
N GLU A 12 30.80 14.52 -1.73
CA GLU A 12 31.76 14.71 -2.84
C GLU A 12 31.13 15.45 -4.03
N ASP A 13 29.85 15.16 -4.33
CA ASP A 13 29.07 15.82 -5.38
C ASP A 13 28.50 17.19 -4.96
N GLY A 14 28.70 17.61 -3.70
CA GLY A 14 28.24 18.89 -3.17
C GLY A 14 26.72 19.00 -2.97
N LEU A 15 26.01 17.86 -2.89
CA LEU A 15 24.57 17.82 -2.60
C LEU A 15 24.27 18.04 -1.11
N ILE A 16 25.17 17.61 -0.24
CA ILE A 16 25.11 17.82 1.22
C ILE A 16 26.48 18.29 1.73
N ASP A 17 26.52 19.19 2.71
CA ASP A 17 27.80 19.70 3.26
C ASP A 17 28.34 18.79 4.38
N GLU A 18 27.44 18.36 5.27
CA GLU A 18 27.81 17.54 6.42
C GLU A 18 26.65 16.69 6.94
N VAL A 19 26.99 15.57 7.59
CA VAL A 19 26.04 14.73 8.32
C VAL A 19 26.09 15.10 9.80
N LEU A 20 24.98 15.63 10.32
CA LEU A 20 24.90 16.15 11.69
C LEU A 20 24.68 15.03 12.70
N ARG A 21 23.57 14.30 12.53
CA ARG A 21 23.13 13.28 13.49
C ARG A 21 22.22 12.22 12.85
N PRO A 22 22.13 11.00 13.39
CA PRO A 22 21.13 10.04 12.99
C PRO A 22 19.79 10.47 13.59
N LEU A 23 18.73 10.40 12.80
CA LEU A 23 17.38 10.72 13.24
C LEU A 23 16.63 9.45 13.65
N MET A 24 16.63 8.44 12.77
CA MET A 24 15.94 7.17 13.00
C MET A 24 16.71 6.02 12.34
N SER A 25 16.66 4.83 12.92
CA SER A 25 17.16 3.61 12.29
C SER A 25 16.07 2.55 12.32
N GLY A 26 15.47 2.28 11.17
CA GLY A 26 14.47 1.23 10.98
C GLY A 26 15.08 -0.08 10.47
N LYS A 27 14.26 -1.10 10.26
CA LYS A 27 14.71 -2.37 9.66
C LYS A 27 15.15 -2.19 8.20
N GLU A 28 14.55 -1.25 7.49
CA GLU A 28 14.68 -1.11 6.04
C GLU A 28 15.51 0.09 5.60
N ALA A 29 15.53 1.16 6.39
CA ALA A 29 16.30 2.36 6.12
C ALA A 29 16.83 3.00 7.42
N ALA A 30 17.83 3.85 7.29
CA ALA A 30 18.26 4.76 8.34
C ALA A 30 18.12 6.20 7.83
N VAL A 31 17.58 7.09 8.65
CA VAL A 31 17.38 8.50 8.32
C VAL A 31 18.40 9.32 9.09
N TYR A 32 19.08 10.23 8.41
CA TYR A 32 20.08 11.14 8.97
C TYR A 32 19.66 12.58 8.74
N VAL A 33 19.94 13.45 9.71
CA VAL A 33 19.87 14.90 9.52
C VAL A 33 21.18 15.35 8.87
N VAL A 34 21.05 16.05 7.75
CA VAL A 34 22.17 16.56 6.94
C VAL A 34 22.01 18.05 6.72
N ARG A 35 23.14 18.76 6.56
CA ARG A 35 23.17 20.17 6.20
C ARG A 35 23.29 20.33 4.68
N CYS A 36 22.49 21.23 4.10
CA CYS A 36 22.53 21.60 2.69
C CYS A 36 22.47 23.13 2.60
N GLY A 37 23.61 23.79 2.54
CA GLY A 37 23.77 25.22 2.73
C GLY A 37 23.28 25.66 4.12
N GLU A 38 22.31 26.57 4.14
CA GLU A 38 21.70 27.07 5.37
C GLU A 38 20.56 26.18 5.88
N GLU A 39 20.09 25.22 5.08
CA GLU A 39 18.94 24.36 5.40
C GLU A 39 19.36 23.03 6.02
N LEU A 40 18.49 22.49 6.87
CA LEU A 40 18.55 21.11 7.34
C LEU A 40 17.61 20.22 6.52
N ARG A 41 18.10 19.03 6.17
CA ARG A 41 17.36 18.05 5.37
C ARG A 41 17.49 16.65 5.95
N CYS A 42 16.63 15.75 5.49
CA CYS A 42 16.67 14.34 5.83
C CYS A 42 17.28 13.54 4.67
N ALA A 43 18.26 12.70 4.98
CA ALA A 43 18.80 11.69 4.08
C ALA A 43 18.34 10.30 4.51
N LYS A 44 17.39 9.70 3.79
CA LYS A 44 16.90 8.33 4.01
C LYS A 44 17.79 7.36 3.22
N VAL A 45 18.66 6.67 3.94
CA VAL A 45 19.60 5.66 3.41
C VAL A 45 18.96 4.29 3.48
N TYR A 46 18.69 3.69 2.33
CA TYR A 46 18.09 2.35 2.24
C TYR A 46 19.11 1.24 2.53
N LYS A 47 18.73 0.25 3.35
CA LYS A 47 19.57 -0.91 3.68
C LYS A 47 19.47 -1.98 2.58
N GLU A 48 20.59 -2.66 2.30
CA GLU A 48 20.66 -3.71 1.25
C GLU A 48 19.77 -4.94 1.53
N ALA A 49 19.28 -5.55 0.45
CA ALA A 49 18.43 -6.74 0.35
C ALA A 49 18.61 -7.83 1.40
N ASN A 50 19.87 -8.19 1.64
CA ASN A 50 20.21 -9.39 2.39
C ASN A 50 19.98 -9.23 3.91
N LYS A 51 19.43 -8.10 4.37
CA LYS A 51 19.18 -7.78 5.78
C LYS A 51 17.70 -7.51 6.11
N ARG A 52 16.76 -7.67 5.17
CA ARG A 52 15.33 -7.39 5.37
C ARG A 52 14.52 -8.68 5.55
N SER A 53 13.53 -8.67 6.45
CA SER A 53 12.63 -9.82 6.69
C SER A 53 11.25 -9.52 6.11
N PHE A 54 11.01 -9.90 4.85
CA PHE A 54 9.73 -9.69 4.17
C PHE A 54 8.79 -10.88 4.40
N ARG A 55 7.63 -10.66 5.04
CA ARG A 55 6.55 -11.67 5.17
C ARG A 55 5.24 -11.30 4.46
N GLN A 56 5.08 -10.11 3.90
CA GLN A 56 3.80 -9.65 3.31
C GLN A 56 3.93 -8.92 1.95
N ALA A 57 5.00 -9.16 1.19
CA ALA A 57 5.29 -8.37 -0.02
C ALA A 57 4.31 -8.60 -1.20
N ALA A 58 3.53 -9.68 -1.21
CA ALA A 58 2.71 -10.06 -2.38
C ALA A 58 1.57 -9.08 -2.66
N GLU A 59 0.83 -8.66 -1.63
CA GLU A 59 -0.34 -7.76 -1.76
C GLU A 59 0.05 -6.36 -2.26
N TYR A 60 1.23 -5.88 -1.86
CA TYR A 60 1.76 -4.57 -2.25
C TYR A 60 2.42 -4.57 -3.64
N GLN A 61 2.75 -5.75 -4.18
CA GLN A 61 3.41 -5.89 -5.48
C GLN A 61 2.43 -6.14 -6.62
N GLU A 62 1.20 -6.57 -6.31
CA GLU A 62 0.15 -6.76 -7.32
C GLU A 62 -0.19 -5.43 -8.02
N GLY A 63 -0.30 -5.45 -9.35
CA GLY A 63 -0.49 -4.24 -10.18
C GLY A 63 0.80 -3.49 -10.57
N ARG A 64 1.95 -3.77 -9.93
CA ARG A 64 3.24 -3.17 -10.29
C ARG A 64 3.83 -3.84 -11.54
N SER A 65 3.31 -3.52 -12.72
CA SER A 65 3.84 -4.08 -13.98
C SER A 65 5.17 -3.42 -14.37
N VAL A 66 6.21 -4.22 -14.57
CA VAL A 66 7.48 -3.76 -15.14
C VAL A 66 7.34 -3.75 -16.67
N ARG A 67 7.60 -2.60 -17.32
CA ARG A 67 7.50 -2.43 -18.79
C ARG A 67 8.35 -3.40 -19.63
N ASN A 68 9.24 -4.20 -19.02
CA ASN A 68 10.20 -5.04 -19.71
C ASN A 68 9.99 -6.54 -19.43
N SER A 69 9.54 -7.29 -20.45
CA SER A 69 9.14 -8.71 -20.37
C SER A 69 10.27 -9.68 -19.96
N ARG A 70 11.54 -9.24 -20.00
CA ARG A 70 12.70 -10.00 -19.52
C ARG A 70 12.89 -9.90 -18.00
N GLN A 71 12.63 -8.73 -17.41
CA GLN A 71 12.74 -8.50 -15.95
C GLN A 71 11.60 -9.20 -15.19
N ALA A 72 10.38 -9.20 -15.74
CA ALA A 72 9.25 -9.94 -15.17
C ALA A 72 9.53 -11.45 -15.01
N ARG A 73 10.25 -12.07 -15.97
CA ARG A 73 10.65 -13.49 -15.88
C ARG A 73 11.78 -13.77 -14.89
N ALA A 74 12.64 -12.79 -14.64
CA ALA A 74 13.72 -12.91 -13.65
C ALA A 74 13.19 -12.77 -12.21
N MET A 75 12.21 -11.90 -12.00
CA MET A 75 11.48 -11.74 -10.73
C MET A 75 10.67 -13.00 -10.39
N ALA A 76 9.99 -13.61 -11.38
CA ALA A 76 9.22 -14.86 -11.20
C ALA A 76 10.08 -16.07 -10.78
N LYS A 77 11.40 -16.05 -11.01
CA LYS A 77 12.32 -17.15 -10.65
C LYS A 77 12.99 -17.00 -9.27
N GLY A 78 12.75 -15.90 -8.53
CA GLY A 78 13.25 -15.73 -7.16
C GLY A 78 14.79 -15.81 -7.00
N THR A 79 15.54 -15.52 -8.06
CA THR A 79 17.02 -15.59 -8.05
C THR A 79 17.64 -14.43 -7.26
N LYS A 80 18.91 -14.54 -6.83
CA LYS A 80 19.63 -13.45 -6.15
C LYS A 80 19.65 -12.15 -6.97
N TYR A 81 19.71 -12.27 -8.30
CA TYR A 81 19.60 -11.14 -9.23
C TYR A 81 18.16 -10.61 -9.32
N GLY A 82 17.15 -11.50 -9.42
CA GLY A 82 15.74 -11.11 -9.43
C GLY A 82 15.27 -10.41 -8.15
N ARG A 83 15.78 -10.81 -6.97
CA ARG A 83 15.53 -10.11 -5.70
C ARG A 83 16.14 -8.71 -5.66
N LYS A 84 17.37 -8.55 -6.20
CA LYS A 84 18.01 -7.23 -6.31
C LYS A 84 17.24 -6.30 -7.25
N GLU A 85 16.83 -6.79 -8.42
CA GLU A 85 16.01 -6.03 -9.37
C GLU A 85 14.63 -5.66 -8.81
N GLN A 86 14.01 -6.56 -8.04
CA GLN A 86 12.72 -6.30 -7.38
C GLN A 86 12.83 -5.22 -6.30
N GLU A 87 13.97 -5.15 -5.59
CA GLU A 87 14.22 -4.12 -4.58
C GLU A 87 14.65 -2.78 -5.18
N ASP A 88 15.49 -2.77 -6.22
CA ASP A 88 15.80 -1.56 -6.96
C ASP A 88 14.49 -0.98 -7.56
N ALA A 89 13.60 -1.84 -8.08
CA ALA A 89 12.24 -1.44 -8.49
C ALA A 89 11.36 -0.96 -7.33
N TRP A 90 11.49 -1.53 -6.12
CA TRP A 90 10.74 -1.11 -4.93
C TRP A 90 11.20 0.24 -4.38
N GLN A 91 12.51 0.48 -4.30
CA GLN A 91 13.07 1.78 -3.89
C GLN A 91 12.66 2.85 -4.90
N ASN A 92 12.74 2.52 -6.19
CA ASN A 92 12.23 3.39 -7.24
C ASN A 92 10.72 3.65 -7.12
N ALA A 93 9.93 2.70 -6.63
CA ALA A 93 8.48 2.88 -6.45
C ALA A 93 8.14 3.81 -5.29
N GLU A 94 8.78 3.68 -4.13
CA GLU A 94 8.57 4.60 -2.99
C GLU A 94 9.00 6.03 -3.37
N VAL A 95 10.19 6.16 -3.97
CA VAL A 95 10.72 7.45 -4.43
C VAL A 95 9.78 8.06 -5.48
N ALA A 96 9.38 7.28 -6.49
CA ALA A 96 8.44 7.75 -7.51
C ALA A 96 7.09 8.15 -6.92
N ALA A 97 6.57 7.41 -5.93
CA ALA A 97 5.36 7.77 -5.23
C ALA A 97 5.52 9.11 -4.50
N LEU A 98 6.61 9.31 -3.74
CA LEU A 98 6.86 10.56 -3.04
C LEU A 98 6.95 11.76 -3.98
N PHE A 99 7.70 11.64 -5.09
CA PHE A 99 7.76 12.68 -6.12
C PHE A 99 6.40 12.93 -6.78
N ARG A 100 5.63 11.88 -7.09
CA ARG A 100 4.29 12.00 -7.69
C ARG A 100 3.34 12.75 -6.76
N LEU A 101 3.32 12.42 -5.46
CA LEU A 101 2.48 13.06 -4.47
C LEU A 101 2.90 14.51 -4.19
N ALA A 102 4.21 14.77 -4.08
CA ALA A 102 4.72 16.13 -3.91
C ALA A 102 4.35 17.03 -5.10
N ASN A 103 4.48 16.52 -6.33
CA ASN A 103 4.08 17.24 -7.55
C ASN A 103 2.55 17.44 -7.65
N ALA A 104 1.76 16.57 -7.03
CA ALA A 104 0.31 16.71 -6.93
C ALA A 104 -0.13 17.67 -5.80
N GLY A 105 0.81 18.23 -5.04
CA GLY A 105 0.52 19.16 -3.95
C GLY A 105 0.09 18.51 -2.64
N VAL A 106 0.20 17.17 -2.52
CA VAL A 106 -0.04 16.46 -1.26
C VAL A 106 1.02 16.87 -0.24
N ARG A 107 0.61 17.10 1.01
CA ARG A 107 1.52 17.42 2.11
C ARG A 107 2.31 16.19 2.55
N VAL A 108 3.39 15.93 1.81
CA VAL A 108 4.47 14.97 2.09
C VAL A 108 5.79 15.74 2.25
N PRO A 109 6.86 15.13 2.80
CA PRO A 109 8.19 15.75 2.77
C PRO A 109 8.62 15.99 1.34
N LYS A 110 8.97 17.23 0.99
CA LYS A 110 9.42 17.56 -0.36
C LYS A 110 10.69 16.77 -0.72
N PRO A 111 10.65 15.89 -1.74
CA PRO A 111 11.85 15.21 -2.21
C PRO A 111 12.73 16.17 -3.03
N TYR A 112 14.04 16.07 -2.85
CA TYR A 112 15.03 16.85 -3.59
C TYR A 112 15.75 16.00 -4.63
N ASP A 113 16.29 14.86 -4.21
CA ASP A 113 17.06 13.98 -5.08
C ASP A 113 17.10 12.53 -4.56
N PHE A 114 17.40 11.59 -5.44
CA PHE A 114 17.65 10.19 -5.10
C PHE A 114 18.92 9.69 -5.80
N LEU A 115 19.99 9.49 -5.04
CA LEU A 115 21.30 9.08 -5.54
C LEU A 115 21.87 7.93 -4.70
N ASP A 116 22.40 6.89 -5.35
CA ASP A 116 23.10 5.75 -4.72
C ASP A 116 22.35 5.04 -3.56
N GLY A 117 21.02 5.03 -3.63
CA GLY A 117 20.16 4.44 -2.59
C GLY A 117 19.94 5.36 -1.40
N VAL A 118 20.12 6.67 -1.59
CA VAL A 118 19.85 7.73 -0.61
C VAL A 118 18.81 8.69 -1.17
N LEU A 119 17.69 8.81 -0.48
CA LEU A 119 16.66 9.83 -0.76
C LEU A 119 16.91 11.06 0.10
N LEU A 120 17.19 12.19 -0.54
CA LEU A 120 17.32 13.49 0.10
C LEU A 120 15.95 14.19 0.04
N MET A 121 15.41 14.58 1.20
CA MET A 121 14.08 15.17 1.32
C MET A 121 14.03 16.23 2.43
N GLU A 122 12.95 17.00 2.45
CA GLU A 122 12.61 17.94 3.52
C GLU A 122 12.72 17.28 4.90
N MET A 123 13.32 18.00 5.85
CA MET A 123 13.19 17.68 7.26
C MET A 123 11.93 18.38 7.78
N VAL A 124 10.92 17.59 8.15
CA VAL A 124 9.72 18.13 8.80
C VAL A 124 10.09 18.47 10.24
N CYS A 125 10.06 19.76 10.56
CA CYS A 125 10.44 20.26 11.88
C CYS A 125 9.21 20.68 12.71
N ASP A 126 9.38 20.71 14.02
CA ASP A 126 8.52 21.44 14.95
C ASP A 126 8.90 22.94 15.00
N GLU A 127 8.25 23.70 15.89
CA GLU A 127 8.48 25.14 16.07
C GLU A 127 9.90 25.46 16.58
N ASP A 128 10.56 24.53 17.27
CA ASP A 128 11.90 24.69 17.82
C ASP A 128 13.00 24.29 16.81
N GLY A 129 12.61 23.80 15.63
CA GLY A 129 13.53 23.32 14.60
C GLY A 129 14.04 21.90 14.82
N ASP A 130 13.46 21.18 15.78
CA ASP A 130 13.68 19.76 16.00
C ASP A 130 12.75 18.91 15.13
N ALA A 131 12.98 17.59 15.07
CA ALA A 131 12.15 16.73 14.23
C ALA A 131 10.71 16.68 14.74
N ALA A 132 9.75 16.94 13.84
CA ALA A 132 8.34 16.97 14.19
C ALA A 132 7.87 15.67 14.87
N PRO A 133 7.01 15.77 15.91
CA PRO A 133 6.43 14.60 16.56
C PRO A 133 5.52 13.84 15.59
N ARG A 134 5.36 12.53 15.84
CA ARG A 134 4.32 11.76 15.16
C ARG A 134 2.96 12.15 15.72
N LEU A 135 1.92 12.03 14.88
CA LEU A 135 0.54 12.27 15.28
C LEU A 135 0.17 11.45 16.54
N ASN A 136 0.60 10.19 16.63
CA ASN A 136 0.41 9.35 17.81
C ASN A 136 0.87 9.99 19.15
N ASP A 137 1.91 10.83 19.10
CA ASP A 137 2.53 11.43 20.28
C ASP A 137 1.94 12.81 20.62
N VAL A 138 0.97 13.28 19.83
CA VAL A 138 0.30 14.56 20.01
C VAL A 138 -1.03 14.36 20.74
N VAL A 139 -1.26 15.19 21.76
CA VAL A 139 -2.57 15.34 22.39
C VAL A 139 -3.19 16.62 21.84
N MET A 140 -4.45 16.56 21.43
CA MET A 140 -5.15 17.66 20.78
C MET A 140 -6.56 17.83 21.34
N GLU A 141 -7.04 19.08 21.30
CA GLU A 141 -8.43 19.41 21.61
C GLU A 141 -9.36 18.96 20.46
N PRO A 142 -10.66 18.75 20.73
CA PRO A 142 -11.62 18.28 19.73
C PRO A 142 -11.68 19.14 18.47
N GLU A 143 -11.54 20.46 18.57
CA GLU A 143 -11.56 21.37 17.43
C GLU A 143 -10.37 21.11 16.50
N LEU A 144 -9.16 21.02 17.05
CA LEU A 144 -7.95 20.74 16.28
C LEU A 144 -8.00 19.34 15.66
N ALA A 145 -8.59 18.37 16.36
CA ALA A 145 -8.80 17.03 15.81
C ALA A 145 -9.69 17.04 14.56
N ARG A 146 -10.74 17.87 14.53
CA ARG A 146 -11.62 18.01 13.36
C ARG A 146 -10.87 18.66 12.21
N ASP A 147 -10.13 19.74 12.47
CA ASP A 147 -9.37 20.47 11.45
C ASP A 147 -8.29 19.56 10.82
N PHE A 148 -7.54 18.82 11.64
CA PHE A 148 -6.52 17.89 11.14
C PHE A 148 -7.13 16.70 10.39
N HIS A 149 -8.26 16.18 10.87
CA HIS A 149 -8.97 15.12 10.17
C HIS A 149 -9.46 15.59 8.80
N GLU A 150 -10.13 16.74 8.72
CA GLU A 150 -10.60 17.31 7.45
C GLU A 150 -9.42 17.55 6.49
N PHE A 151 -8.33 18.11 7.00
CA PHE A 151 -7.11 18.32 6.22
C PHE A 151 -6.55 17.01 5.66
N LEU A 152 -6.42 15.97 6.49
CA LEU A 152 -5.89 14.67 6.06
C LEU A 152 -6.83 13.96 5.09
N ILE A 153 -8.15 14.06 5.24
CA ILE A 153 -9.10 13.54 4.25
C ILE A 153 -8.86 14.20 2.89
N ARG A 154 -8.65 15.53 2.85
CA ARG A 154 -8.27 16.22 1.59
C ARG A 154 -6.94 15.73 1.04
N GLN A 155 -5.94 15.47 1.89
CA GLN A 155 -4.68 14.88 1.43
C GLN A 155 -4.88 13.50 0.80
N ILE A 156 -5.73 12.65 1.40
CA ILE A 156 -6.05 11.32 0.87
C ILE A 156 -6.79 11.42 -0.47
N VAL A 157 -7.73 12.36 -0.62
CA VAL A 157 -8.39 12.65 -1.91
C VAL A 157 -7.37 13.03 -2.97
N MET A 158 -6.42 13.90 -2.65
CA MET A 158 -5.36 14.29 -3.59
C MET A 158 -4.44 13.13 -3.94
N MET A 159 -4.11 12.24 -2.99
CA MET A 159 -3.36 11.01 -3.26
C MET A 159 -4.12 10.11 -4.23
N LEU A 160 -5.42 9.91 -4.01
CA LEU A 160 -6.28 9.09 -4.86
C LEU A 160 -6.45 9.70 -6.26
N CYS A 161 -6.64 11.01 -6.37
CA CYS A 161 -6.64 11.75 -7.65
C CYS A 161 -5.29 11.64 -8.36
N ALA A 162 -4.20 11.64 -7.60
CA ALA A 162 -2.87 11.35 -8.11
C ALA A 162 -2.70 9.88 -8.48
N GLY A 163 -3.69 9.00 -8.27
CA GLY A 163 -3.69 7.58 -8.65
C GLY A 163 -2.97 6.66 -7.65
N LEU A 164 -2.82 7.08 -6.40
CA LEU A 164 -2.13 6.33 -5.36
C LEU A 164 -3.00 6.17 -4.10
N VAL A 165 -2.92 4.99 -3.51
CA VAL A 165 -3.40 4.71 -2.14
C VAL A 165 -2.17 4.50 -1.26
N HIS A 166 -2.16 5.07 -0.05
CA HIS A 166 -1.01 4.98 0.85
C HIS A 166 -0.68 3.53 1.24
N GLY A 167 -1.70 2.72 1.53
CA GLY A 167 -1.56 1.30 1.81
C GLY A 167 -1.00 0.97 3.18
N ASP A 168 -0.83 1.95 4.08
CA ASP A 168 -0.45 1.76 5.49
C ASP A 168 -0.62 3.06 6.32
N LEU A 169 -1.63 3.88 6.03
CA LEU A 169 -1.76 5.17 6.71
C LEU A 169 -2.30 4.96 8.14
N SER A 170 -1.58 5.50 9.12
CA SER A 170 -1.90 5.43 10.55
C SER A 170 -1.32 6.64 11.29
N GLU A 171 -1.65 6.81 12.56
CA GLU A 171 -1.12 7.89 13.41
C GLU A 171 0.41 7.84 13.59
N PHE A 172 1.04 6.72 13.23
CA PHE A 172 2.48 6.58 13.23
C PHE A 172 3.12 7.12 11.93
N ASN A 173 2.37 7.17 10.83
CA ASN A 173 2.86 7.57 9.51
C ASN A 173 2.45 9.01 9.13
N VAL A 174 2.14 9.82 10.15
CA VAL A 174 1.85 11.24 10.03
C VAL A 174 2.72 11.99 11.05
N LEU A 175 3.44 13.01 10.58
CA LEU A 175 4.13 13.97 11.44
C LEU A 175 3.28 15.23 11.60
N VAL A 176 3.45 15.97 12.69
CA VAL A 176 2.73 17.23 12.92
C VAL A 176 3.75 18.37 13.00
N GLY A 177 3.82 19.16 11.93
CA GLY A 177 4.61 20.39 11.91
C GLY A 177 3.77 21.62 12.30
N PRO A 178 4.39 22.82 12.32
CA PRO A 178 3.68 24.08 12.63
C PRO A 178 2.51 24.36 11.70
N ASP A 179 2.64 23.98 10.41
CA ASP A 179 1.61 24.16 9.39
C ASP A 179 0.61 23.00 9.32
N GLY A 180 0.70 22.04 10.24
CA GLY A 180 -0.21 20.90 10.35
C GLY A 180 0.37 19.54 9.93
N PRO A 181 -0.50 18.55 9.66
CA PRO A 181 -0.11 17.17 9.40
C PRO A 181 0.71 16.98 8.11
N VAL A 182 1.70 16.09 8.14
CA VAL A 182 2.53 15.71 6.99
C VAL A 182 2.57 14.19 6.88
N ILE A 183 2.12 13.64 5.76
CA ILE A 183 2.10 12.19 5.50
C ILE A 183 3.51 11.71 5.15
N ILE A 184 3.96 10.62 5.78
CA ILE A 184 5.28 10.03 5.57
C ILE A 184 5.19 8.53 5.30
N ASP A 185 6.30 7.96 4.82
CA ASP A 185 6.51 6.52 4.63
C ASP A 185 5.56 5.86 3.62
N LEU A 186 5.98 5.87 2.35
CA LEU A 186 5.19 5.36 1.21
C LEU A 186 5.65 4.00 0.63
N PRO A 187 6.39 3.11 1.32
CA PRO A 187 6.85 1.85 0.69
C PRO A 187 5.69 0.92 0.30
N GLN A 188 4.58 1.03 1.02
CA GLN A 188 3.36 0.25 0.82
C GLN A 188 2.35 0.92 -0.12
N ALA A 189 2.68 2.07 -0.70
CA ALA A 189 1.79 2.75 -1.63
C ALA A 189 1.50 1.87 -2.86
N VAL A 190 0.24 1.83 -3.26
CA VAL A 190 -0.24 1.03 -4.40
C VAL A 190 -0.93 1.92 -5.44
N ASP A 191 -0.92 1.47 -6.69
CA ASP A 191 -1.65 2.13 -7.76
C ASP A 191 -3.15 1.88 -7.58
N ALA A 192 -3.94 2.97 -7.55
CA ALA A 192 -5.36 2.91 -7.25
C ALA A 192 -6.17 2.19 -8.34
N ALA A 193 -5.76 2.27 -9.61
CA ALA A 193 -6.44 1.64 -10.73
C ALA A 193 -5.94 0.21 -11.01
N GLY A 194 -4.67 -0.06 -10.70
CA GLY A 194 -3.99 -1.30 -11.06
C GLY A 194 -3.98 -2.39 -9.98
N ASN A 195 -4.39 -2.08 -8.74
CA ASN A 195 -4.36 -3.03 -7.62
C ASN A 195 -5.80 -3.39 -7.16
N ASN A 196 -6.15 -4.67 -7.23
CA ASN A 196 -7.48 -5.20 -6.84
C ASN A 196 -7.81 -4.99 -5.35
N HIS A 197 -6.80 -4.71 -4.52
CA HIS A 197 -6.95 -4.44 -3.09
C HIS A 197 -6.90 -2.95 -2.75
N ALA A 198 -6.76 -2.06 -3.74
CA ALA A 198 -6.64 -0.62 -3.52
C ALA A 198 -7.79 -0.04 -2.68
N PHE A 199 -9.05 -0.40 -2.99
CA PHE A 199 -10.20 0.06 -2.22
C PHE A 199 -10.13 -0.36 -0.75
N ARG A 200 -9.87 -1.65 -0.48
CA ARG A 200 -9.76 -2.17 0.90
C ARG A 200 -8.63 -1.49 1.67
N MET A 201 -7.51 -1.22 1.01
CA MET A 201 -6.39 -0.49 1.60
C MET A 201 -6.78 0.95 1.93
N LEU A 202 -7.47 1.65 1.01
CA LEU A 202 -7.98 3.00 1.22
C LEU A 202 -8.99 3.04 2.38
N GLU A 203 -9.94 2.11 2.40
CA GLU A 203 -10.95 2.01 3.46
C GLU A 203 -10.30 1.82 4.84
N ARG A 204 -9.26 0.98 4.92
CA ARG A 204 -8.48 0.80 6.14
C ARG A 204 -7.73 2.08 6.52
N ASP A 205 -7.07 2.72 5.56
CA ASP A 205 -6.27 3.93 5.79
C ASP A 205 -7.15 5.10 6.31
N VAL A 206 -8.29 5.35 5.67
CA VAL A 206 -9.28 6.35 6.11
C VAL A 206 -9.90 5.94 7.45
N GLY A 207 -10.24 4.67 7.62
CA GLY A 207 -10.76 4.13 8.88
C GLY A 207 -9.81 4.29 10.05
N ASN A 208 -8.50 4.14 9.84
CA ASN A 208 -7.47 4.38 10.86
C ASN A 208 -7.47 5.85 11.29
N MET A 209 -7.58 6.79 10.33
CA MET A 209 -7.68 8.22 10.64
C MET A 209 -8.94 8.52 11.43
N ALA A 210 -10.11 8.06 10.99
CA ALA A 210 -11.36 8.23 11.69
C ALA A 210 -11.32 7.64 13.12
N ALA A 211 -10.71 6.47 13.29
CA ALA A 211 -10.56 5.82 14.59
C ALA A 211 -9.62 6.59 15.54
N TYR A 212 -8.50 7.11 15.03
CA TYR A 212 -7.55 7.89 15.81
C TYR A 212 -8.14 9.24 16.25
N PHE A 213 -8.62 10.06 15.31
CA PHE A 213 -9.21 11.37 15.63
C PHE A 213 -10.52 11.22 16.43
N GLY A 214 -11.24 10.11 16.22
CA GLY A 214 -12.40 9.72 17.00
C GLY A 214 -12.15 9.51 18.50
N ARG A 215 -10.88 9.41 18.94
CA ARG A 215 -10.54 9.41 20.37
C ARG A 215 -10.76 10.80 21.00
N PHE A 216 -10.67 11.86 20.20
CA PHE A 216 -10.83 13.26 20.61
C PHE A 216 -12.19 13.84 20.20
N ALA A 217 -12.69 13.50 19.00
CA ALA A 217 -13.99 13.91 18.48
C ALA A 217 -14.81 12.67 18.03
N PRO A 218 -15.61 12.05 18.93
CA PRO A 218 -16.24 10.75 18.71
C PRO A 218 -17.09 10.61 17.44
N GLU A 219 -17.69 11.70 16.98
CA GLU A 219 -18.52 11.76 15.78
C GLU A 219 -17.77 11.35 14.50
N LEU A 220 -16.44 11.55 14.45
CA LEU A 220 -15.62 11.25 13.27
C LEU A 220 -15.59 9.75 12.93
N LYS A 221 -15.83 8.87 13.92
CA LYS A 221 -15.87 7.41 13.73
C LYS A 221 -17.02 6.93 12.85
N TYR A 222 -18.05 7.76 12.69
CA TYR A 222 -19.26 7.42 11.94
C TYR A 222 -19.26 8.04 10.54
N THR A 223 -18.12 8.57 10.10
CA THR A 223 -17.96 9.11 8.74
C THR A 223 -17.58 8.01 7.76
N HIS A 224 -18.07 8.12 6.52
CA HIS A 224 -17.90 7.13 5.45
C HIS A 224 -17.11 7.70 4.27
N TYR A 225 -16.12 8.56 4.54
CA TYR A 225 -15.31 9.24 3.52
C TYR A 225 -14.67 8.28 2.51
N ALA A 226 -14.22 7.10 2.94
CA ALA A 226 -13.59 6.13 2.05
C ALA A 226 -14.51 5.68 0.91
N LYS A 227 -15.75 5.31 1.26
CA LYS A 227 -16.75 4.84 0.30
C LYS A 227 -17.18 5.97 -0.63
N GLU A 228 -17.44 7.15 -0.05
CA GLU A 228 -17.82 8.35 -0.80
C GLU A 228 -16.76 8.74 -1.84
N MET A 229 -15.49 8.87 -1.42
CA MET A 229 -14.42 9.27 -2.34
C MET A 229 -14.11 8.19 -3.38
N TRP A 230 -14.25 6.90 -3.02
CA TRP A 230 -14.03 5.80 -3.95
C TRP A 230 -15.12 5.75 -5.03
N ALA A 231 -16.39 5.89 -4.65
CA ALA A 231 -17.49 5.93 -5.61
C ALA A 231 -17.32 7.09 -6.61
N LEU A 232 -16.91 8.27 -6.13
CA LEU A 232 -16.59 9.41 -6.99
C LEU A 232 -15.38 9.16 -7.89
N TYR A 233 -14.38 8.43 -7.40
CA TYR A 233 -13.19 8.06 -8.16
C TYR A 233 -13.54 7.07 -9.29
N GLU A 234 -14.33 6.03 -9.00
CA GLU A 234 -14.79 5.06 -10.01
C GLU A 234 -15.65 5.71 -11.09
N ASP A 235 -16.48 6.68 -10.71
CA ASP A 235 -17.28 7.49 -11.62
C ASP A 235 -16.46 8.53 -12.42
N GLY A 236 -15.16 8.69 -12.12
CA GLY A 236 -14.29 9.70 -12.75
C GLY A 236 -14.64 11.14 -12.39
N LYS A 237 -15.35 11.36 -11.28
CA LYS A 237 -15.83 12.67 -10.78
C LYS A 237 -15.02 13.21 -9.60
N LEU A 238 -14.10 12.42 -9.06
CA LEU A 238 -13.23 12.87 -7.98
C LEU A 238 -12.15 13.83 -8.51
N HIS A 239 -12.10 15.01 -7.91
CA HIS A 239 -11.09 16.04 -8.16
C HIS A 239 -10.48 16.47 -6.82
N PRO A 240 -9.28 17.08 -6.82
CA PRO A 240 -8.61 17.55 -5.60
C PRO A 240 -9.49 18.43 -4.68
N ASP A 241 -10.35 19.25 -5.29
CA ASP A 241 -11.23 20.19 -4.57
C ASP A 241 -12.66 19.65 -4.40
N THR A 242 -12.92 18.38 -4.72
CA THR A 242 -14.26 17.79 -4.59
C THR A 242 -14.68 17.80 -3.13
N PRO A 243 -15.78 18.48 -2.76
CA PRO A 243 -16.26 18.47 -1.39
C PRO A 243 -16.81 17.07 -1.07
N LEU A 244 -16.41 16.54 0.09
CA LEU A 244 -16.93 15.31 0.65
C LEU A 244 -17.83 15.64 1.85
N THR A 245 -18.91 14.88 1.99
CA THR A 245 -19.90 15.04 3.06
C THR A 245 -19.59 14.17 4.27
N GLY A 246 -18.81 13.10 4.08
CA GLY A 246 -18.60 12.08 5.11
C GLY A 246 -19.80 11.16 5.27
N HIS A 247 -20.83 11.29 4.44
CA HIS A 247 -22.01 10.44 4.41
C HIS A 247 -22.01 9.61 3.13
N PHE A 248 -22.22 8.31 3.28
CA PHE A 248 -22.38 7.40 2.16
C PHE A 248 -23.48 6.42 2.53
N ASP A 249 -24.59 6.50 1.81
CA ASP A 249 -25.60 5.47 1.90
C ASP A 249 -25.04 4.26 1.16
N ASP A 250 -24.75 3.19 1.91
CA ASP A 250 -24.53 1.90 1.27
C ASP A 250 -25.78 1.63 0.45
N PRO A 251 -25.67 1.44 -0.88
CA PRO A 251 -26.83 1.00 -1.62
C PRO A 251 -27.32 -0.26 -0.92
N GLU A 252 -28.59 -0.27 -0.52
CA GLU A 252 -29.31 -1.48 -0.13
C GLU A 252 -29.45 -2.37 -1.38
N ASP A 253 -28.34 -2.70 -2.03
CA ASP A 253 -28.28 -3.78 -2.98
C ASP A 253 -28.32 -5.03 -2.09
N GLU A 254 -29.55 -5.54 -1.89
CA GLU A 254 -29.75 -6.95 -1.60
C GLU A 254 -28.77 -7.70 -2.50
N ALA A 255 -27.68 -8.23 -1.91
CA ALA A 255 -26.75 -9.07 -2.66
C ALA A 255 -27.61 -10.05 -3.47
N ASP A 256 -27.42 -10.13 -4.79
CA ASP A 256 -28.19 -11.05 -5.63
C ASP A 256 -27.82 -12.48 -5.23
N VAL A 257 -28.41 -12.94 -4.12
CA VAL A 257 -28.22 -14.26 -3.53
C VAL A 257 -28.62 -15.29 -4.58
N ASP A 258 -29.58 -14.98 -5.43
CA ASP A 258 -29.98 -15.84 -6.54
C ASP A 258 -28.84 -15.98 -7.57
N SER A 259 -28.05 -14.95 -7.86
CA SER A 259 -26.86 -15.06 -8.73
C SER A 259 -25.81 -15.98 -8.12
N VAL A 260 -25.50 -15.81 -6.84
CA VAL A 260 -24.52 -16.65 -6.14
C VAL A 260 -25.02 -18.11 -6.03
N LEU A 261 -26.31 -18.31 -5.75
CA LEU A 261 -26.93 -19.63 -5.71
C LEU A 261 -26.96 -20.31 -7.09
N ARG A 262 -27.17 -19.55 -8.17
CA ARG A 262 -27.08 -20.05 -9.55
C ARG A 262 -25.67 -20.55 -9.87
N GLU A 263 -24.63 -19.80 -9.51
CA GLU A 263 -23.23 -20.20 -9.72
C GLU A 263 -22.85 -21.46 -8.91
N ILE A 264 -23.28 -21.55 -7.65
CA ILE A 264 -23.06 -22.74 -6.82
C ILE A 264 -23.77 -23.96 -7.44
N ALA A 265 -25.02 -23.80 -7.89
CA ALA A 265 -25.79 -24.88 -8.51
C ALA A 265 -25.20 -25.33 -9.87
N ASP A 266 -24.59 -24.42 -10.64
CA ASP A 266 -23.86 -24.77 -11.86
C ASP A 266 -22.57 -25.56 -11.53
N ALA A 267 -21.80 -25.11 -10.54
CA ALA A 267 -20.59 -25.79 -10.10
C ALA A 267 -20.86 -27.20 -9.56
N MET A 268 -21.93 -27.38 -8.78
CA MET A 268 -22.35 -28.69 -8.26
C MET A 268 -22.76 -29.64 -9.39
N ARG A 269 -23.53 -29.16 -10.37
CA ARG A 269 -23.92 -29.97 -11.55
C ARG A 269 -22.71 -30.39 -12.38
N GLU A 270 -21.69 -29.55 -12.47
CA GLU A 270 -20.45 -29.91 -13.15
C GLU A 270 -19.64 -30.95 -12.36
N GLN A 271 -19.62 -30.85 -11.04
CA GLN A 271 -18.98 -31.85 -10.17
C GLN A 271 -19.65 -33.22 -10.27
N GLU A 272 -20.98 -33.28 -10.24
CA GLU A 272 -21.75 -34.52 -10.41
C GLU A 272 -21.46 -35.18 -11.76
N ARG A 273 -21.35 -34.40 -12.84
CA ARG A 273 -20.98 -34.91 -14.18
C ARG A 273 -19.58 -35.52 -14.19
N ARG A 274 -18.62 -34.91 -13.47
CA ARG A 274 -17.25 -35.43 -13.35
C ARG A 274 -17.21 -36.72 -12.53
N GLU A 275 -17.98 -36.80 -11.45
CA GLU A 275 -18.07 -37.99 -10.60
C GLU A 275 -18.76 -39.15 -11.33
N ALA A 276 -19.85 -38.90 -12.05
CA ALA A 276 -20.52 -39.89 -12.89
C ALA A 276 -19.61 -40.40 -14.03
N GLY A 277 -18.82 -39.51 -14.64
CA GLY A 277 -17.83 -39.89 -15.65
C GLY A 277 -16.72 -40.79 -15.10
N ARG A 278 -16.28 -40.58 -13.85
CA ARG A 278 -15.31 -41.46 -13.16
C ARG A 278 -15.93 -42.81 -12.80
N ALA A 279 -17.14 -42.81 -12.26
CA ALA A 279 -17.85 -44.05 -11.90
C ALA A 279 -18.14 -44.95 -13.12
N ALA A 280 -18.39 -44.37 -14.29
CA ALA A 280 -18.58 -45.11 -15.53
C ALA A 280 -17.27 -45.74 -16.07
N GLN A 281 -16.11 -45.18 -15.74
CA GLN A 281 -14.80 -45.72 -16.13
C GLN A 281 -14.35 -46.88 -15.22
N ASP A 282 -14.79 -46.91 -13.96
CA ASP A 282 -14.47 -47.94 -12.97
C ASP A 282 -15.46 -49.13 -12.94
N ALA A 283 -16.45 -49.16 -13.85
CA ALA A 283 -17.41 -50.26 -13.91
C ALA A 283 -16.75 -51.55 -14.47
N PRO A 284 -16.78 -52.69 -13.74
CA PRO A 284 -16.11 -53.92 -14.18
C PRO A 284 -16.80 -54.54 -15.41
N GLN A 285 -16.02 -54.88 -16.43
CA GLN A 285 -16.49 -55.62 -17.60
C GLN A 285 -16.99 -57.02 -17.19
N GLN A 286 -18.28 -57.29 -17.44
CA GLN A 286 -18.86 -58.63 -17.27
C GLN A 286 -18.11 -59.64 -18.12
N ARG A 287 -17.54 -60.67 -17.47
CA ARG A 287 -17.05 -61.87 -18.15
C ARG A 287 -18.24 -62.81 -18.32
N ASP A 288 -18.63 -63.09 -19.55
CA ASP A 288 -19.63 -64.11 -19.85
C ASP A 288 -19.10 -65.49 -19.41
N GLU A 289 -19.76 -66.09 -18.42
CA GLU A 289 -19.52 -67.49 -18.03
C GLU A 289 -20.15 -68.45 -19.06
N PRO A 290 -19.42 -69.49 -19.50
CA PRO A 290 -19.98 -70.46 -20.44
C PRO A 290 -21.06 -71.34 -19.76
N PRO A 291 -22.10 -71.76 -20.52
CA PRO A 291 -23.24 -72.46 -19.94
C PRO A 291 -22.86 -73.84 -19.38
N PRO A 292 -23.54 -74.30 -18.31
CA PRO A 292 -23.20 -75.52 -17.59
C PRO A 292 -23.50 -76.80 -18.40
N PRO A 293 -22.75 -77.90 -18.16
CA PRO A 293 -22.82 -79.12 -18.96
C PRO A 293 -24.08 -79.97 -18.71
N PRO A 294 -24.47 -80.84 -19.66
CA PRO A 294 -25.84 -81.38 -19.75
C PRO A 294 -26.25 -82.41 -18.70
N TRP A 295 -25.36 -82.77 -17.76
CA TRP A 295 -25.63 -83.83 -16.78
C TRP A 295 -26.19 -83.33 -15.44
N GLU A 296 -26.34 -82.02 -15.26
CA GLU A 296 -26.94 -81.40 -14.07
C GLU A 296 -28.48 -81.21 -14.16
N GLN A 297 -29.16 -81.83 -15.12
CA GLN A 297 -30.64 -81.83 -15.17
C GLN A 297 -31.21 -83.23 -14.94
N ALA A 298 -31.42 -83.58 -13.67
CA ALA A 298 -32.38 -84.59 -13.21
C ALA A 298 -32.78 -84.32 -11.76
#